data_AF-A0A355BBT9-F1
#
_entry.id   AF-A0A355BBT9-F1
#
_cell.length_a   1.000
_cell.length_b   1.000
_cell.length_c   1.000
_cell.angle_alpha   90.00
_cell.angle_beta   90.00
_cell.angle_gamma   90.00
#
_symmetry.space_group_name_H-M   'P 1'
#
loop_
_entity.id
_entity.type
_entity.pdbx_description
1 polymer ?
#
loop_
_entity_poly.entity_id
_entity_poly.type
_entity_poly.pdbx_seq_one_letter_code
_entity_poly.pdbx_strand_id
1 'polypeptide(L)'
;YLGVTKYVGNNFLLGLTGSVNRITRFVDKTPGTLNSYTVSNPGDLSYYAIDLAIKYSFMEMIKSKTFEPLLLVGGAYNWLGDASAGTVNGGVGLNLWFSEKVGLSFQSTYKYSFDDTRTPNVDVATHLQHLAGLTFKFGGKDTDGDGIYDKDDACPEISGLKEFKGCPDTDADGITDADDACPDVKGLKELNGCPDADGDGITDADDACPDVKGTKVNKGCPDTDGDGVADNLDKCKDAKGPKENAGCPWPDGDGDGVADKDDKCPNVKGTIANNGCPDVTEASIKQLNEYAKTILFNSGKSSFQAKTMPVLQAINTILKEYPAANFSIEGHTDSDGSNEFNQKLSEERANAVKQYLIDNGISASRLTSKGFGETSPIDTNKTAAGKANNRRVEVKLAK
;
A
#
# COMPACT_ATOMS: atom_id res chain seq x y z
N TYR A 1 32.56 53.04 29.43
CA TYR A 1 33.42 51.98 28.90
C TYR A 1 32.68 51.31 27.75
N LEU A 2 33.39 50.63 26.86
CA LEU A 2 32.80 49.77 25.83
C LEU A 2 33.50 48.41 25.92
N GLY A 3 32.72 47.34 25.97
CA GLY A 3 33.26 45.99 26.01
C GLY A 3 32.56 45.10 24.99
N VAL A 4 33.35 44.26 24.32
CA VAL A 4 32.85 43.17 23.48
C VAL A 4 33.27 41.88 24.14
N THR A 5 32.33 40.94 24.27
CA THR A 5 32.59 39.64 24.88
C THR A 5 32.02 38.56 23.97
N LYS A 6 32.82 37.56 23.64
CA LYS A 6 32.43 36.42 22.81
C LYS A 6 32.37 35.16 23.69
N TYR A 7 31.27 34.43 23.63
CA TYR A 7 31.17 33.09 24.22
C TYR A 7 32.05 32.13 23.40
N VAL A 8 32.91 31.37 24.08
CA VAL A 8 33.87 30.45 23.44
C VAL A 8 33.67 28.98 23.84
N GLY A 9 32.56 28.67 24.51
CA GLY A 9 32.20 27.30 24.94
C GLY A 9 32.49 27.04 26.42
N ASN A 10 31.82 26.02 26.98
CA ASN A 10 32.01 25.54 28.35
C ASN A 10 31.98 26.66 29.42
N ASN A 11 31.04 27.58 29.31
CA ASN A 11 30.90 28.74 30.20
C ASN A 11 32.04 29.78 30.16
N PHE A 12 33.00 29.64 29.24
CA PHE A 12 34.06 30.62 29.05
C PHE A 12 33.65 31.70 28.05
N LEU A 13 34.07 32.92 28.36
CA LEU A 13 33.93 34.07 27.49
C LEU A 13 35.27 34.79 27.36
N LEU A 14 35.58 35.26 26.16
CA LEU A 14 36.72 36.13 25.89
C LEU A 14 36.22 37.57 25.75
N GLY A 15 36.72 38.47 26.59
CA GLY A 15 36.30 39.86 26.63
C GLY A 15 37.43 40.83 26.32
N LEU A 16 37.15 41.84 25.49
CA LEU A 16 37.96 43.02 25.28
C LEU A 16 37.18 44.24 25.77
N THR A 17 37.75 45.00 26.71
CA THR A 17 37.08 46.18 27.30
C THR A 17 37.98 47.41 27.20
N GLY A 18 37.45 48.50 26.64
CA GLY A 18 38.05 49.82 26.66
C GLY A 18 37.35 50.74 27.66
N SER A 19 38.10 51.46 28.49
CA SER A 19 37.56 52.45 29.43
C SER A 19 38.29 53.79 29.34
N VAL A 20 37.55 54.88 29.52
CA VAL A 20 38.04 56.25 29.57
C VAL A 20 37.40 56.91 30.77
N ASN A 21 38.20 57.47 31.67
CA ASN A 21 37.76 58.08 32.91
C ASN A 21 38.50 59.40 33.12
N ARG A 22 37.83 60.43 33.64
CA ARG A 22 38.47 61.65 34.13
C ARG A 22 38.55 61.57 35.65
N ILE A 23 39.75 61.73 36.21
CA ILE A 23 39.97 61.67 37.65
C ILE A 23 39.68 63.03 38.26
N THR A 24 38.69 63.11 39.13
CA THR A 24 38.28 64.37 39.79
C THR A 24 38.76 64.49 41.24
N ARG A 25 39.21 63.37 41.82
CA ARG A 25 39.73 63.28 43.19
C ARG A 25 40.89 62.30 43.22
N PHE A 26 42.02 62.73 43.75
CA PHE A 26 43.21 61.92 43.98
C PHE A 26 43.58 61.96 45.46
N VAL A 27 44.12 60.87 46.00
CA VAL A 27 44.43 60.74 47.42
C VAL A 27 45.93 60.53 47.57
N ASP A 28 46.61 61.55 48.08
CA ASP A 28 48.05 61.55 48.31
C ASP A 28 48.36 61.38 49.79
N LYS A 29 49.51 60.76 50.11
CA LYS A 29 50.01 60.71 51.48
C LYS A 29 50.57 62.07 51.88
N THR A 30 50.14 62.61 53.01
CA THR A 30 50.66 63.87 53.54
C THR A 30 52.15 63.70 53.92
N PRO A 31 53.08 64.45 53.31
CA PRO A 31 54.50 64.33 53.60
C PRO A 31 54.80 64.48 55.10
N GLY A 32 55.67 63.62 55.63
CA GLY A 32 56.08 63.66 57.05
C GLY A 32 55.09 63.08 58.06
N THR A 33 53.97 62.48 57.62
CA THR A 33 53.00 61.81 58.51
C THR A 33 52.99 60.30 58.27
N LEU A 34 52.68 59.50 59.30
CA LEU A 34 52.55 58.05 59.13
C LEU A 34 51.25 57.65 58.41
N ASN A 35 50.12 58.27 58.77
CA ASN A 35 48.77 57.86 58.33
C ASN A 35 47.84 59.03 57.95
N SER A 36 48.38 60.19 57.53
CA SER A 36 47.55 61.28 57.03
C SER A 36 47.54 61.30 55.50
N TYR A 37 46.38 61.59 54.93
CA TYR A 37 46.16 61.65 53.49
C TYR A 37 45.44 62.95 53.13
N THR A 38 45.81 63.55 52.01
CA THR A 38 45.16 64.73 51.44
C THR A 38 44.42 64.33 50.18
N VAL A 39 43.16 64.77 50.07
CA VAL A 39 42.38 64.63 48.83
C VAL A 39 42.53 65.91 48.02
N SER A 40 43.06 65.79 46.83
CA SER A 40 43.27 66.89 45.89
C SER A 40 42.45 66.67 44.61
N ASN A 41 42.10 67.76 43.91
CA ASN A 41 41.66 67.65 42.52
C ASN A 41 42.93 67.67 41.65
N PRO A 42 43.23 66.60 40.92
CA PRO A 42 44.47 66.50 40.13
C PRO A 42 44.44 67.32 38.83
N GLY A 43 43.37 68.08 38.56
CA GLY A 43 43.20 68.85 37.33
C GLY A 43 42.80 67.96 36.16
N ASP A 44 43.47 68.11 35.01
CA ASP A 44 43.18 67.36 33.78
C ASP A 44 43.83 65.97 33.75
N LEU A 45 43.65 65.20 34.83
CA LEU A 45 44.17 63.83 34.89
C LEU A 45 43.15 62.86 34.27
N SER A 46 43.54 62.25 33.15
CA SER A 46 42.74 61.25 32.46
C SER A 46 43.28 59.84 32.71
N TYR A 47 42.39 58.86 32.71
CA TYR A 47 42.72 57.45 32.80
C TYR A 47 42.13 56.71 31.62
N TYR A 48 42.93 55.87 30.99
CA TYR A 48 42.52 55.00 29.89
C TYR A 48 42.94 53.58 30.23
N ALA A 49 42.13 52.60 29.84
CA ALA A 49 42.56 51.21 29.91
C ALA A 49 41.98 50.37 28.78
N ILE A 50 42.78 49.42 28.33
CA ILE A 50 42.37 48.34 27.44
C ILE A 50 42.63 47.02 28.18
N ASP A 51 41.56 46.29 28.47
CA ASP A 51 41.55 45.06 29.23
C ASP A 51 41.25 43.88 28.31
N LEU A 52 42.09 42.84 28.34
CA LEU A 52 41.83 41.54 27.76
C LEU A 52 41.62 40.54 28.90
N ALA A 53 40.43 39.94 28.97
CA ALA A 53 40.07 39.05 30.07
C ALA A 53 39.38 37.77 29.58
N ILE A 54 39.76 36.66 30.20
CA ILE A 54 38.98 35.43 30.19
C ILE A 54 37.98 35.55 31.33
N LYS A 55 36.70 35.35 31.03
CA LYS A 55 35.60 35.37 31.99
C LYS A 55 34.99 33.98 32.06
N TYR A 56 34.62 33.54 33.24
CA TYR A 56 33.87 32.30 33.46
C TYR A 56 32.50 32.64 34.01
N SER A 57 31.44 32.15 33.35
CA SER A 57 30.05 32.35 33.76
C SER A 57 29.57 31.21 34.65
N PHE A 58 29.01 31.56 35.81
CA PHE A 58 28.40 30.58 36.70
C PHE A 58 26.90 30.39 36.40
N MET A 59 26.35 31.06 35.39
CA MET A 59 24.92 31.11 35.09
C MET A 59 24.31 29.70 34.89
N GLU A 60 24.96 28.85 34.10
CA GLU A 60 24.52 27.47 33.87
C GLU A 60 24.64 26.61 35.14
N MET A 61 25.75 26.77 35.89
CA MET A 61 26.01 26.00 37.12
C MET A 61 24.95 26.24 38.18
N ILE A 62 24.47 27.48 38.32
CA ILE A 62 23.41 27.85 39.26
C ILE A 62 22.00 27.75 38.63
N LYS A 63 21.89 27.28 37.38
CA LYS A 63 20.64 27.14 36.62
C LYS A 63 19.78 28.41 36.57
N SER A 64 20.41 29.58 36.51
CA SER A 64 19.71 30.86 36.49
C SER A 64 19.48 31.36 35.07
N LYS A 65 18.35 32.04 34.85
CA LYS A 65 18.03 32.74 33.59
C LYS A 65 18.22 34.26 33.68
N THR A 66 18.28 34.81 34.89
CA THR A 66 18.28 36.26 35.15
C THR A 66 19.53 36.75 35.87
N PHE A 67 20.32 35.85 36.45
CA PHE A 67 21.44 36.16 37.31
C PHE A 67 22.69 35.42 36.83
N GLU A 68 23.70 36.15 36.39
CA GLU A 68 24.94 35.61 35.83
C GLU A 68 26.14 36.17 36.59
N PRO A 69 26.63 35.45 37.61
CA PRO A 69 27.92 35.75 38.23
C PRO A 69 29.05 35.41 37.28
N LEU A 70 30.07 36.26 37.27
CA LEU A 70 31.27 36.11 36.45
C LEU A 70 32.52 36.15 37.33
N LEU A 71 33.47 35.28 37.07
CA LEU A 71 34.85 35.43 37.53
C LEU A 71 35.69 35.86 36.33
N LEU A 72 36.59 36.83 36.51
CA LEU A 72 37.47 37.29 35.44
C LEU A 72 38.93 37.26 35.85
N VAL A 73 39.78 36.88 34.93
CA VAL A 73 41.24 36.96 35.02
C VAL A 73 41.80 37.42 33.68
N GLY A 74 42.80 38.28 33.71
CA GLY A 74 43.35 38.83 32.47
C GLY A 74 44.49 39.79 32.70
N GLY A 75 44.78 40.57 31.68
CA GLY A 75 45.73 41.67 31.76
C GLY A 75 45.12 42.93 31.16
N ALA A 76 45.67 44.07 31.53
CA ALA A 76 45.35 45.32 30.88
C ALA A 76 46.61 46.14 30.62
N TYR A 77 46.48 47.04 29.66
CA TYR A 77 47.39 48.16 29.52
C TYR A 77 46.64 49.43 29.90
N ASN A 78 47.22 50.22 30.80
CA ASN A 78 46.56 51.34 31.44
C ASN A 78 47.42 52.59 31.26
N TRP A 79 46.76 53.73 31.12
CA TRP A 79 47.39 55.05 31.04
C TRP A 79 46.78 55.94 32.12
N LEU A 80 47.63 56.67 32.85
CA LEU A 80 47.24 57.66 33.86
C LEU A 80 47.99 58.96 33.58
N GLY A 81 47.32 59.89 32.89
CA GLY A 81 47.98 61.04 32.28
C GLY A 81 49.09 60.60 31.32
N ASP A 82 50.33 61.02 31.56
CA ASP A 82 51.48 60.66 30.73
C ASP A 82 52.13 59.31 31.09
N ALA A 83 51.75 58.70 32.23
CA ALA A 83 52.26 57.40 32.65
C ALA A 83 51.46 56.26 32.00
N SER A 84 52.12 55.11 31.81
CA SER A 84 51.47 53.90 31.32
C SER A 84 52.08 52.64 31.90
N ALA A 85 51.25 51.65 32.26
CA ALA A 85 51.72 50.38 32.78
C ALA A 85 50.83 49.20 32.35
N GLY A 86 51.47 48.04 32.19
CA GLY A 86 50.79 46.75 32.11
C GLY A 86 50.37 46.27 33.49
N THR A 87 49.18 45.67 33.60
CA THR A 87 48.67 45.11 34.85
C THR A 87 48.22 43.67 34.67
N VAL A 88 48.32 42.88 35.74
CA VAL A 88 47.63 41.59 35.87
C VAL A 88 46.35 41.80 36.66
N ASN A 89 45.25 41.33 36.12
CA ASN A 89 43.91 41.68 36.58
C ASN A 89 43.18 40.44 37.09
N GLY A 90 42.58 40.56 38.26
CA GLY A 90 41.62 39.60 38.80
C GLY A 90 40.35 40.32 39.23
N GLY A 91 39.19 39.72 39.02
CA GLY A 91 37.95 40.40 39.36
C GLY A 91 36.72 39.52 39.36
N VAL A 92 35.60 40.16 39.69
CA VAL A 92 34.28 39.56 39.67
C VAL A 92 33.35 40.45 38.87
N GLY A 93 32.37 39.84 38.23
CA GLY A 93 31.30 40.53 37.54
C GLY A 93 29.94 39.93 37.85
N LEU A 94 28.91 40.69 37.54
CA LEU A 94 27.53 40.27 37.65
C LEU A 94 26.74 40.87 36.49
N ASN A 95 26.11 40.01 35.69
CA ASN A 95 25.07 40.43 34.76
C ASN A 95 23.68 40.10 35.35
N LEU A 96 22.80 41.08 35.37
CA LEU A 96 21.39 40.97 35.74
C LEU A 96 20.54 41.10 34.46
N TRP A 97 20.04 39.99 33.96
CA TRP A 97 19.23 39.91 32.75
C TRP A 97 17.76 40.12 33.08
N PHE A 98 17.15 41.17 32.52
CA PHE A 98 15.71 41.43 32.59
C PHE A 98 14.99 41.08 31.28
N SER A 99 15.73 40.67 30.26
CA SER A 99 15.25 40.01 29.04
C SER A 99 16.33 39.05 28.54
N GLU A 100 16.03 38.22 27.54
CA GLU A 100 17.01 37.29 26.95
C GLU A 100 18.19 38.00 26.26
N LYS A 101 18.01 39.26 25.85
CA LYS A 101 18.98 40.02 25.07
C LYS A 101 19.57 41.23 25.77
N VAL A 102 18.97 41.72 26.86
CA VAL A 102 19.37 42.97 27.53
C VAL A 102 19.48 42.77 29.04
N GLY A 103 20.58 43.24 29.61
CA GLY A 103 20.84 43.20 31.05
C GLY A 103 21.65 44.38 31.56
N LEU A 104 21.74 44.49 32.87
CA LEU A 104 22.70 45.35 33.57
C LEU A 104 23.96 44.56 33.88
N SER A 105 25.13 45.16 33.67
CA SER A 105 26.43 44.55 33.95
C SER A 105 27.18 45.38 34.98
N PHE A 106 27.69 44.71 36.01
CA PHE A 106 28.56 45.27 37.03
C PHE A 106 29.87 44.49 37.04
N GLN A 107 31.00 45.17 37.09
CA GLN A 107 32.32 44.54 37.14
C GLN A 107 33.19 45.26 38.15
N SER A 108 33.89 44.49 38.98
CA SER A 108 34.92 44.97 39.89
C SER A 108 36.22 44.25 39.57
N THR A 109 37.29 45.00 39.30
CA THR A 109 38.57 44.45 38.86
C THR A 109 39.70 45.04 39.68
N TYR A 110 40.46 44.15 40.32
CA TYR A 110 41.72 44.47 40.94
C TYR A 110 42.82 44.42 39.87
N LYS A 111 43.43 45.57 39.62
CA LYS A 111 44.51 45.73 38.65
C LYS A 111 45.84 45.86 39.38
N TYR A 112 46.60 44.77 39.41
CA TYR A 112 47.93 44.74 40.01
C TYR A 112 48.94 45.31 39.02
N SER A 113 49.52 46.45 39.38
CA SER A 113 50.60 47.09 38.64
C SER A 113 51.95 46.68 39.20
N PHE A 114 52.94 46.58 38.32
CA PHE A 114 54.33 46.32 38.68
C PHE A 114 55.10 47.61 39.01
N ASP A 115 54.48 48.77 38.77
CA ASP A 115 54.96 50.09 39.19
C ASP A 115 54.21 50.52 40.48
N ASP A 116 54.92 50.95 41.53
CA ASP A 116 54.30 51.37 42.80
C ASP A 116 55.04 52.54 43.47
N THR A 117 55.09 53.67 42.77
CA THR A 117 55.47 54.97 43.34
C THR A 117 54.24 55.85 43.66
N ARG A 118 53.03 55.46 43.22
CA ARG A 118 51.74 56.14 43.47
C ARG A 118 51.76 57.63 43.20
N THR A 119 52.48 58.05 42.17
CA THR A 119 52.70 59.44 41.82
C THR A 119 52.05 59.74 40.46
N PRO A 120 51.12 60.71 40.37
CA PRO A 120 50.48 61.08 39.11
C PRO A 120 51.49 61.39 38.01
N ASN A 121 51.22 60.94 36.78
CA ASN A 121 52.09 61.10 35.59
C ASN A 121 53.47 60.46 35.67
N VAL A 122 53.78 59.72 36.74
CA VAL A 122 55.06 59.00 36.91
C VAL A 122 54.86 57.50 36.80
N ASP A 123 53.82 56.96 37.44
CA ASP A 123 53.46 55.55 37.38
C ASP A 123 51.94 55.33 37.41
N VAL A 124 51.53 54.11 37.06
CA VAL A 124 50.15 53.65 37.27
C VAL A 124 50.13 52.72 38.46
N ALA A 125 49.66 53.19 39.61
CA ALA A 125 49.58 52.38 40.82
C ALA A 125 48.60 51.20 40.69
N THR A 126 48.80 50.19 41.54
CA THR A 126 47.79 49.15 41.77
C THR A 126 46.47 49.76 42.26
N HIS A 127 45.35 49.42 41.61
CA HIS A 127 44.04 50.01 41.91
C HIS A 127 42.88 49.06 41.67
N LEU A 128 41.73 49.42 42.22
CA LEU A 128 40.44 48.80 41.90
C LEU A 128 39.70 49.65 40.87
N GLN A 129 39.16 49.00 39.85
CA GLN A 129 38.29 49.62 38.87
C GLN A 129 36.89 49.00 38.95
N HIS A 130 35.87 49.86 39.00
CA HIS A 130 34.47 49.45 38.97
C HIS A 130 33.82 49.96 37.68
N LEU A 131 33.11 49.08 36.99
CA LEU A 131 32.35 49.39 35.78
C LEU A 131 30.91 48.98 35.99
N ALA A 132 29.97 49.83 35.56
CA ALA A 132 28.55 49.55 35.55
C ALA A 132 27.93 50.06 34.24
N GLY A 133 27.13 49.23 33.56
CA GLY A 133 26.57 49.58 32.26
C GLY A 133 25.52 48.60 31.77
N LEU A 134 25.03 48.83 30.55
CA LEU A 134 24.13 47.90 29.86
C LEU A 134 24.93 46.85 29.09
N THR A 135 24.42 45.62 29.06
CA THR A 135 24.97 44.53 28.25
C THR A 135 23.89 44.00 27.30
N PHE A 136 24.32 43.67 26.08
CA PHE A 136 23.46 43.20 25.01
C PHE A 136 23.98 41.85 24.51
N LYS A 137 23.10 40.84 24.45
CA LYS A 137 23.40 39.48 23.97
C LYS A 137 22.83 39.30 22.56
N PHE A 138 23.68 38.82 21.66
CA PHE A 138 23.36 38.54 20.26
C PHE A 138 23.82 37.12 19.88
N GLY A 139 23.13 36.50 18.92
CA GLY A 139 23.43 35.16 18.42
C GLY A 139 22.77 34.01 19.22
N GLY A 140 22.98 32.79 18.73
CA GLY A 140 22.51 31.53 19.29
C GLY A 140 23.36 30.37 18.74
N LYS A 141 23.13 29.16 19.23
CA LYS A 141 23.72 27.94 18.64
C LYS A 141 22.90 27.57 17.40
N ASP A 142 23.58 27.26 16.33
CA ASP A 142 23.06 26.80 15.03
C ASP A 142 24.01 25.66 14.65
N THR A 143 23.52 24.43 14.74
CA THR A 143 24.34 23.22 14.75
C THR A 143 24.61 22.70 13.34
N ASP A 144 23.61 22.77 12.47
CA ASP A 144 23.70 22.32 11.07
C ASP A 144 23.99 23.46 10.08
N GLY A 145 23.93 24.72 10.54
CA GLY A 145 24.32 25.89 9.76
C GLY A 145 23.27 26.32 8.73
N ASP A 146 22.01 25.94 8.91
CA ASP A 146 20.91 26.28 8.00
C ASP A 146 20.41 27.73 8.17
N GLY A 147 20.89 28.43 9.20
CA GLY A 147 20.54 29.81 9.53
C GLY A 147 19.38 29.95 10.50
N ILE A 148 18.87 28.85 11.05
CA ILE A 148 17.86 28.76 12.10
C ILE A 148 18.57 28.28 13.36
N TYR A 149 18.41 29.02 14.47
CA TYR A 149 19.04 28.63 15.72
C TYR A 149 18.39 27.37 16.26
N ASP A 150 19.16 26.45 16.89
CA ASP A 150 18.70 25.17 17.47
C ASP A 150 17.41 25.28 18.32
N LYS A 151 17.16 26.45 18.93
CA LYS A 151 15.97 26.72 19.76
C LYS A 151 14.68 26.97 18.97
N ASP A 152 14.81 27.37 17.71
CA ASP A 152 13.73 27.72 16.78
C ASP A 152 13.67 26.70 15.61
N ASP A 153 14.59 25.75 15.59
CA ASP A 153 14.77 24.71 14.58
C ASP A 153 14.05 23.41 15.01
N ALA A 154 13.25 22.84 14.11
CA ALA A 154 12.56 21.58 14.29
C ALA A 154 13.45 20.37 13.99
N CYS A 155 14.51 20.56 13.20
CA CYS A 155 15.49 19.55 12.82
C CYS A 155 16.95 20.02 13.08
N PRO A 156 17.36 20.32 14.34
CA PRO A 156 18.63 21.00 14.64
C PRO A 156 19.94 20.30 14.23
N GLU A 157 19.88 19.07 13.71
CA GLU A 157 21.05 18.31 13.26
C GLU A 157 21.09 18.15 11.73
N ILE A 158 20.05 18.56 11.01
CA ILE A 158 19.87 18.33 9.58
C ILE A 158 19.36 19.61 8.94
N SER A 159 20.23 20.23 8.14
CA SER A 159 19.92 21.49 7.46
C SER A 159 18.65 21.38 6.61
N GLY A 160 17.74 22.33 6.78
CA GLY A 160 16.49 22.33 6.05
C GLY A 160 15.99 23.71 5.66
N LEU A 161 14.69 23.77 5.35
CA LEU A 161 14.05 24.95 4.79
C LEU A 161 13.35 25.75 5.88
N LYS A 162 13.44 27.09 5.76
CA LYS A 162 12.78 28.00 6.69
C LYS A 162 11.25 27.85 6.73
N GLU A 163 10.64 27.47 5.61
CA GLU A 163 9.21 27.18 5.53
C GLU A 163 8.80 26.04 6.47
N PHE A 164 9.69 25.06 6.62
CA PHE A 164 9.52 23.87 7.47
C PHE A 164 10.30 23.96 8.78
N LYS A 165 10.62 25.19 9.23
CA LYS A 165 11.35 25.45 10.49
C LYS A 165 12.67 24.66 10.60
N GLY A 166 13.41 24.55 9.52
CA GLY A 166 14.73 23.91 9.50
C GLY A 166 14.70 22.43 9.15
N CYS A 167 13.53 21.86 8.85
CA CYS A 167 13.46 20.49 8.33
C CYS A 167 13.59 20.44 6.80
N PRO A 168 14.22 19.38 6.26
CA PRO A 168 14.34 19.17 4.82
C PRO A 168 13.02 18.71 4.19
N ASP A 169 12.90 18.99 2.90
CA ASP A 169 11.86 18.52 1.95
C ASP A 169 12.64 18.25 0.65
N THR A 170 13.05 16.99 0.48
CA THR A 170 14.06 16.56 -0.48
C THR A 170 13.51 16.61 -1.91
N ASP A 171 12.27 16.19 -2.11
CA ASP A 171 11.65 16.16 -3.43
C ASP A 171 10.86 17.45 -3.76
N ALA A 172 10.63 18.33 -2.78
CA ALA A 172 9.91 19.59 -2.90
C ALA A 172 8.44 19.39 -3.29
N ASP A 173 7.75 18.45 -2.65
CA ASP A 173 6.30 18.23 -2.76
C ASP A 173 5.49 19.01 -1.71
N GLY A 174 6.17 19.62 -0.73
CA GLY A 174 5.57 20.40 0.34
C GLY A 174 5.33 19.63 1.64
N ILE A 175 5.87 18.41 1.75
CA ILE A 175 5.88 17.56 2.94
C ILE A 175 7.34 17.38 3.36
N THR A 176 7.61 17.50 4.66
CA THR A 176 8.98 17.29 5.14
C THR A 176 9.36 15.82 5.07
N ASP A 177 10.63 15.50 4.84
CA ASP A 177 11.13 14.12 4.72
C ASP A 177 10.71 13.20 5.91
N ALA A 178 10.51 13.77 7.09
CA ALA A 178 10.09 13.04 8.29
C ALA A 178 8.60 12.61 8.27
N ASP A 179 7.76 13.36 7.54
CA ASP A 179 6.32 13.16 7.42
C ASP A 179 5.92 12.60 6.04
N ASP A 180 6.90 12.41 5.16
CA ASP A 180 6.74 11.90 3.80
C ASP A 180 7.02 10.38 3.73
N ALA A 181 6.08 9.63 3.16
CA ALA A 181 6.23 8.19 2.93
C ALA A 181 7.07 7.87 1.68
N CYS A 182 7.26 8.83 0.78
CA CYS A 182 8.03 8.75 -0.44
C CYS A 182 9.01 9.96 -0.61
N PRO A 183 9.97 10.20 0.30
CA PRO A 183 10.77 11.44 0.38
C PRO A 183 11.61 11.83 -0.86
N ASP A 184 11.76 10.91 -1.82
CA ASP A 184 12.57 11.08 -3.02
C ASP A 184 11.72 11.37 -4.28
N VAL A 185 10.38 11.26 -4.20
CA VAL A 185 9.48 11.31 -5.35
C VAL A 185 8.19 12.04 -5.01
N LYS A 186 8.02 13.21 -5.63
CA LYS A 186 6.88 14.09 -5.39
C LYS A 186 5.54 13.36 -5.39
N GLY A 187 4.78 13.54 -4.33
CA GLY A 187 3.45 12.98 -4.24
C GLY A 187 2.36 13.93 -3.80
N LEU A 188 1.24 13.32 -3.42
CA LEU A 188 0.04 14.01 -2.98
C LEU A 188 -0.04 14.00 -1.46
N LYS A 189 -0.47 15.12 -0.88
CA LYS A 189 -0.67 15.25 0.56
C LYS A 189 -1.69 14.25 1.10
N GLU A 190 -2.74 13.96 0.34
CA GLU A 190 -3.76 12.97 0.69
C GLU A 190 -3.19 11.54 0.77
N LEU A 191 -2.03 11.30 0.16
CA LEU A 191 -1.33 10.02 0.09
C LEU A 191 0.02 10.06 0.83
N ASN A 192 0.19 10.99 1.78
CA ASN A 192 1.40 11.18 2.58
C ASN A 192 2.68 11.30 1.72
N GLY A 193 2.62 12.07 0.64
CA GLY A 193 3.79 12.38 -0.20
C GLY A 193 4.13 11.33 -1.23
N CYS A 194 3.30 10.29 -1.40
CA CYS A 194 3.47 9.31 -2.47
C CYS A 194 2.71 9.69 -3.75
N PRO A 195 3.26 9.34 -4.93
CA PRO A 195 2.62 9.58 -6.22
C PRO A 195 1.43 8.66 -6.47
N ASP A 196 0.49 9.15 -7.29
CA ASP A 196 -0.68 8.46 -7.84
C ASP A 196 -0.84 8.95 -9.28
N ALA A 197 -0.20 8.21 -10.19
CA ALA A 197 0.02 8.64 -11.57
C ALA A 197 -1.27 8.69 -12.39
N ASP A 198 -2.19 7.74 -12.16
CA ASP A 198 -3.47 7.72 -12.85
C ASP A 198 -4.56 8.52 -12.12
N GLY A 199 -4.45 8.75 -10.81
CA GLY A 199 -5.38 9.53 -10.01
C GLY A 199 -6.64 8.76 -9.61
N ASP A 200 -6.52 7.48 -9.27
CA ASP A 200 -7.60 6.63 -8.74
C ASP A 200 -7.69 6.60 -7.20
N GLY A 201 -6.70 7.19 -6.53
CA GLY A 201 -6.62 7.30 -5.07
C GLY A 201 -5.94 6.11 -4.40
N ILE A 202 -5.08 5.40 -5.12
CA ILE A 202 -4.12 4.38 -4.66
C ILE A 202 -2.72 4.85 -5.06
N THR A 203 -1.71 4.62 -4.21
CA THR A 203 -0.34 5.04 -4.54
C THR A 203 0.24 4.12 -5.62
N ASP A 204 1.14 4.64 -6.46
CA ASP A 204 1.81 3.85 -7.51
C ASP A 204 2.47 2.57 -6.98
N ALA A 205 2.92 2.58 -5.72
CA ALA A 205 3.54 1.44 -5.05
C ALA A 205 2.54 0.34 -4.66
N ASP A 206 1.29 0.72 -4.37
CA ASP A 206 0.21 -0.19 -3.98
C ASP A 206 -0.75 -0.52 -5.16
N ASP A 207 -0.57 0.16 -6.29
CA ASP A 207 -1.37 0.00 -7.49
C ASP A 207 -0.82 -1.13 -8.40
N ALA A 208 -1.70 -2.07 -8.77
CA ALA A 208 -1.37 -3.15 -9.70
C ALA A 208 -1.42 -2.71 -11.18
N CYS A 209 -2.02 -1.55 -11.46
CA CYS A 209 -2.16 -0.91 -12.76
C CYS A 209 -1.89 0.62 -12.67
N PRO A 210 -0.67 1.08 -12.29
CA PRO A 210 -0.39 2.48 -11.94
C PRO A 210 -0.70 3.55 -13.02
N ASP A 211 -0.86 3.13 -14.28
CA ASP A 211 -1.08 4.03 -15.41
C ASP A 211 -2.57 4.09 -15.83
N VAL A 212 -3.46 3.30 -15.23
CA VAL A 212 -4.85 3.15 -15.67
C VAL A 212 -5.80 3.00 -14.50
N LYS A 213 -6.60 4.05 -14.29
CA LYS A 213 -7.55 4.13 -13.18
C LYS A 213 -8.34 2.86 -12.97
N GLY A 214 -8.34 2.38 -11.74
CA GLY A 214 -9.15 1.24 -11.34
C GLY A 214 -9.92 1.50 -10.07
N THR A 215 -10.18 0.40 -9.37
CA THR A 215 -10.89 0.44 -8.09
C THR A 215 -10.06 -0.20 -6.99
N LYS A 216 -10.30 0.23 -5.75
CA LYS A 216 -9.67 -0.36 -4.55
C LYS A 216 -9.94 -1.85 -4.41
N VAL A 217 -11.09 -2.35 -4.86
CA VAL A 217 -11.42 -3.78 -4.84
C VAL A 217 -10.46 -4.58 -5.73
N ASN A 218 -10.05 -3.98 -6.85
CA ASN A 218 -9.18 -4.57 -7.85
C ASN A 218 -7.73 -4.09 -7.76
N LYS A 219 -7.33 -3.52 -6.61
CA LYS A 219 -5.97 -2.98 -6.38
C LYS A 219 -5.51 -2.02 -7.47
N GLY A 220 -6.40 -1.09 -7.84
CA GLY A 220 -6.11 -0.04 -8.82
C GLY A 220 -6.24 -0.47 -10.29
N CYS A 221 -6.69 -1.69 -10.55
CA CYS A 221 -6.99 -2.11 -11.91
C CYS A 221 -8.48 -1.93 -12.30
N PRO A 222 -8.77 -1.58 -13.56
CA PRO A 222 -10.14 -1.55 -14.09
C PRO A 222 -10.71 -2.97 -14.23
N ASP A 223 -12.03 -3.05 -14.30
CA ASP A 223 -12.83 -4.25 -14.61
C ASP A 223 -13.92 -3.80 -15.59
N THR A 224 -13.63 -3.97 -16.88
CA THR A 224 -14.36 -3.36 -17.99
C THR A 224 -15.75 -3.97 -18.15
N ASP A 225 -15.88 -5.29 -18.03
CA ASP A 225 -17.15 -5.96 -18.20
C ASP A 225 -17.92 -6.16 -16.88
N GLY A 226 -17.26 -6.00 -15.73
CA GLY A 226 -17.87 -6.08 -14.41
C GLY A 226 -18.20 -7.50 -13.99
N ASP A 227 -17.37 -8.48 -14.36
CA ASP A 227 -17.49 -9.87 -13.93
C ASP A 227 -16.78 -10.19 -12.60
N GLY A 228 -16.01 -9.23 -12.08
CA GLY A 228 -15.24 -9.36 -10.84
C GLY A 228 -13.81 -9.87 -11.02
N VAL A 229 -13.32 -9.96 -12.26
CA VAL A 229 -11.93 -10.22 -12.63
C VAL A 229 -11.37 -8.95 -13.28
N ALA A 230 -10.34 -8.36 -12.69
CA ALA A 230 -9.71 -7.17 -13.24
C ALA A 230 -9.13 -7.42 -14.64
N ASP A 231 -9.12 -6.38 -15.50
CA ASP A 231 -8.71 -6.45 -16.91
C ASP A 231 -7.28 -6.98 -17.14
N ASN A 232 -6.40 -6.84 -16.14
CA ASN A 232 -5.04 -7.36 -16.19
C ASN A 232 -4.97 -8.88 -15.94
N LEU A 233 -6.02 -9.46 -15.36
CA LEU A 233 -6.18 -10.89 -15.07
C LEU A 233 -7.26 -11.55 -15.94
N ASP A 234 -8.09 -10.75 -16.61
CA ASP A 234 -9.15 -11.20 -17.50
C ASP A 234 -8.64 -11.43 -18.94
N LYS A 235 -8.85 -12.65 -19.43
CA LYS A 235 -8.53 -13.03 -20.81
C LYS A 235 -9.58 -12.56 -21.82
N CYS A 236 -10.77 -12.18 -21.37
CA CYS A 236 -11.95 -11.83 -22.15
C CYS A 236 -12.60 -10.51 -21.68
N LYS A 237 -11.79 -9.46 -21.50
CA LYS A 237 -12.13 -8.10 -20.99
C LYS A 237 -13.48 -7.45 -21.38
N ASP A 238 -14.07 -7.88 -22.49
CA ASP A 238 -15.33 -7.34 -23.02
C ASP A 238 -16.53 -8.28 -22.80
N ALA A 239 -16.34 -9.44 -22.17
CA ALA A 239 -17.31 -10.52 -22.11
C ALA A 239 -17.25 -11.28 -20.79
N LYS A 240 -18.27 -11.05 -19.96
CA LYS A 240 -18.36 -11.60 -18.61
C LYS A 240 -18.10 -13.09 -18.54
N GLY A 241 -17.26 -13.49 -17.60
CA GLY A 241 -17.02 -14.87 -17.27
C GLY A 241 -16.77 -15.14 -15.79
N PRO A 242 -16.71 -16.43 -15.43
CA PRO A 242 -16.32 -16.82 -14.09
C PRO A 242 -14.81 -16.68 -13.89
N LYS A 243 -14.41 -16.38 -12.65
CA LYS A 243 -13.00 -16.34 -12.23
C LYS A 243 -12.27 -17.66 -12.49
N GLU A 244 -12.98 -18.79 -12.39
CA GLU A 244 -12.45 -20.13 -12.69
C GLU A 244 -11.95 -20.27 -14.13
N ASN A 245 -12.47 -19.46 -15.05
CA ASN A 245 -12.05 -19.43 -16.45
C ASN A 245 -11.35 -18.11 -16.82
N ALA A 246 -10.73 -17.44 -15.84
CA ALA A 246 -10.00 -16.19 -16.03
C ALA A 246 -10.82 -15.12 -16.78
N GLY A 247 -12.06 -14.91 -16.32
CA GLY A 247 -13.00 -13.92 -16.86
C GLY A 247 -13.63 -14.27 -18.20
N CYS A 248 -13.30 -15.43 -18.79
CA CYS A 248 -13.94 -15.86 -20.04
C CYS A 248 -15.21 -16.68 -19.81
N PRO A 249 -16.30 -16.45 -20.57
CA PRO A 249 -17.44 -17.36 -20.57
C PRO A 249 -17.00 -18.75 -21.03
N TRP A 250 -17.63 -19.79 -20.47
CA TRP A 250 -17.39 -21.15 -20.95
C TRP A 250 -17.97 -21.31 -22.36
N PRO A 251 -17.27 -22.01 -23.27
CA PRO A 251 -17.81 -22.34 -24.58
C PRO A 251 -19.14 -23.11 -24.47
N ASP A 252 -20.04 -22.79 -25.39
CA ASP A 252 -21.32 -23.47 -25.64
C ASP A 252 -21.36 -23.74 -27.15
N GLY A 253 -20.90 -24.93 -27.53
CA GLY A 253 -20.59 -25.30 -28.90
C GLY A 253 -21.82 -25.44 -29.78
N ASP A 254 -22.94 -25.90 -29.21
CA ASP A 254 -24.19 -26.05 -29.93
C ASP A 254 -25.20 -24.92 -29.67
N GLY A 255 -24.99 -24.09 -28.65
CA GLY A 255 -25.78 -22.91 -28.37
C GLY A 255 -27.14 -23.22 -27.75
N ASP A 256 -27.20 -24.21 -26.86
CA ASP A 256 -28.42 -24.59 -26.13
C ASP A 256 -28.56 -23.96 -24.73
N GLY A 257 -27.53 -23.21 -24.30
CA GLY A 257 -27.47 -22.52 -23.02
C GLY A 257 -26.85 -23.34 -21.89
N VAL A 258 -26.36 -24.55 -22.16
CA VAL A 258 -25.53 -25.35 -21.25
C VAL A 258 -24.09 -25.34 -21.76
N ALA A 259 -23.16 -24.87 -20.93
CA ALA A 259 -21.75 -24.85 -21.32
C ALA A 259 -21.22 -26.26 -21.60
N ASP A 260 -20.30 -26.41 -22.57
CA ASP A 260 -19.71 -27.69 -23.01
C ASP A 260 -19.19 -28.56 -21.84
N LYS A 261 -18.73 -27.92 -20.76
CA LYS A 261 -18.23 -28.61 -19.56
C LYS A 261 -19.32 -29.29 -18.73
N ASP A 262 -20.56 -28.80 -18.81
CA ASP A 262 -21.74 -29.28 -18.09
C ASP A 262 -22.75 -29.98 -19.02
N ASP A 263 -22.51 -29.91 -20.34
CA ASP A 263 -23.33 -30.51 -21.37
C ASP A 263 -22.95 -31.98 -21.61
N LYS A 264 -23.94 -32.87 -21.53
CA LYS A 264 -23.79 -34.31 -21.83
C LYS A 264 -23.82 -34.59 -23.33
N CYS A 265 -24.28 -33.63 -24.13
CA CYS A 265 -24.45 -33.68 -25.57
C CYS A 265 -23.84 -32.45 -26.30
N PRO A 266 -22.53 -32.12 -26.15
CA PRO A 266 -21.92 -30.83 -26.59
C PRO A 266 -22.01 -30.43 -28.08
N ASN A 267 -22.62 -31.26 -28.92
CA ASN A 267 -22.75 -31.03 -30.35
C ASN A 267 -24.21 -31.16 -30.82
N VAL A 268 -25.18 -31.30 -29.91
CA VAL A 268 -26.59 -31.56 -30.22
C VAL A 268 -27.48 -30.80 -29.25
N LYS A 269 -28.03 -29.68 -29.73
CA LYS A 269 -28.91 -28.81 -28.95
C LYS A 269 -29.95 -29.57 -28.13
N GLY A 270 -29.90 -29.41 -26.83
CA GLY A 270 -30.86 -29.98 -25.90
C GLY A 270 -31.55 -28.93 -25.03
N THR A 271 -31.86 -29.35 -23.81
CA THR A 271 -32.51 -28.50 -22.82
C THR A 271 -31.69 -28.45 -21.53
N ILE A 272 -31.72 -27.31 -20.85
CA ILE A 272 -31.08 -27.14 -19.53
C ILE A 272 -31.56 -28.21 -18.53
N ALA A 273 -32.85 -28.57 -18.59
CA ALA A 273 -33.45 -29.58 -17.72
C ALA A 273 -32.86 -30.99 -17.92
N ASN A 274 -32.34 -31.28 -19.11
CA ASN A 274 -31.74 -32.57 -19.48
C ASN A 274 -30.22 -32.47 -19.70
N ASN A 275 -29.55 -31.52 -19.03
CA ASN A 275 -28.10 -31.31 -19.11
C ASN A 275 -27.59 -31.20 -20.56
N GLY A 276 -28.27 -30.40 -21.36
CA GLY A 276 -27.91 -30.10 -22.76
C GLY A 276 -28.22 -31.22 -23.75
N CYS A 277 -28.89 -32.30 -23.32
CA CYS A 277 -29.35 -33.34 -24.24
C CYS A 277 -30.79 -33.12 -24.71
N PRO A 278 -31.14 -33.51 -25.96
CA PRO A 278 -32.51 -33.42 -26.47
C PRO A 278 -33.51 -34.25 -25.66
N ASP A 279 -34.69 -33.69 -25.41
CA ASP A 279 -35.79 -34.42 -24.80
C ASP A 279 -36.45 -35.37 -25.82
N VAL A 280 -36.74 -36.59 -25.38
CA VAL A 280 -37.47 -37.57 -26.20
C VAL A 280 -38.96 -37.24 -26.18
N THR A 281 -39.46 -36.66 -27.27
CA THR A 281 -40.88 -36.31 -27.40
C THR A 281 -41.74 -37.52 -27.79
N GLU A 282 -43.05 -37.44 -27.54
CA GLU A 282 -44.02 -38.43 -28.03
C GLU A 282 -43.99 -38.58 -29.55
N ALA A 283 -43.73 -37.48 -30.28
CA ALA A 283 -43.58 -37.50 -31.74
C ALA A 283 -42.36 -38.33 -32.18
N SER A 284 -41.22 -38.17 -31.51
CA SER A 284 -40.00 -38.95 -31.77
C SER A 284 -40.22 -40.45 -31.52
N ILE A 285 -40.91 -40.79 -30.43
CA ILE A 285 -41.29 -42.20 -30.14
C ILE A 285 -42.26 -42.75 -31.18
N LYS A 286 -43.23 -41.95 -31.62
CA LYS A 286 -44.16 -42.37 -32.67
C LYS A 286 -43.41 -42.65 -33.98
N GLN A 287 -42.51 -41.77 -34.39
CA GLN A 287 -41.68 -41.94 -35.58
C GLN A 287 -40.77 -43.17 -35.48
N LEU A 288 -40.15 -43.40 -34.32
CA LEU A 288 -39.37 -44.62 -34.05
C LEU A 288 -40.21 -45.89 -34.22
N ASN A 289 -41.43 -45.89 -33.71
CA ASN A 289 -42.34 -47.02 -33.84
C ASN A 289 -42.87 -47.21 -35.27
N GLU A 290 -43.00 -46.14 -36.06
CA GLU A 290 -43.31 -46.24 -37.49
C GLU A 290 -42.19 -46.96 -38.25
N TYR A 291 -40.93 -46.66 -37.96
CA TYR A 291 -39.80 -47.45 -38.48
C TYR A 291 -39.80 -48.88 -37.92
N ALA A 292 -39.94 -49.08 -36.61
CA ALA A 292 -39.84 -50.38 -35.96
C ALA A 292 -40.91 -51.38 -36.46
N LYS A 293 -42.12 -50.92 -36.81
CA LYS A 293 -43.17 -51.74 -37.42
C LYS A 293 -42.78 -52.34 -38.77
N THR A 294 -41.82 -51.75 -39.48
CA THR A 294 -41.33 -52.23 -40.78
C THR A 294 -40.17 -53.22 -40.67
N ILE A 295 -39.76 -53.59 -39.44
CA ILE A 295 -38.76 -54.63 -39.20
C ILE A 295 -39.33 -55.99 -39.60
N LEU A 296 -38.74 -56.61 -40.61
CA LEU A 296 -39.14 -57.93 -41.10
C LEU A 296 -38.13 -59.01 -40.69
N PHE A 297 -38.67 -60.14 -40.25
CA PHE A 297 -37.93 -61.34 -39.90
C PHE A 297 -38.17 -62.47 -40.92
N ASN A 298 -37.24 -63.41 -41.01
CA ASN A 298 -37.49 -64.65 -41.72
C ASN A 298 -38.56 -65.48 -40.97
N SER A 299 -39.40 -66.20 -41.72
CA SER A 299 -40.52 -66.95 -41.12
C SER A 299 -40.04 -67.93 -40.04
N GLY A 300 -40.70 -67.91 -38.87
CA GLY A 300 -40.35 -68.74 -37.71
C GLY A 300 -38.98 -68.48 -37.09
N LYS A 301 -38.29 -67.39 -37.46
CA LYS A 301 -36.93 -67.07 -37.02
C LYS A 301 -36.84 -65.64 -36.46
N SER A 302 -35.74 -65.38 -35.76
CA SER A 302 -35.29 -64.07 -35.27
C SER A 302 -34.25 -63.40 -36.18
N SER A 303 -33.85 -64.05 -37.28
CA SER A 303 -32.96 -63.44 -38.28
C SER A 303 -33.71 -62.47 -39.20
N PHE A 304 -33.07 -61.34 -39.52
CA PHE A 304 -33.65 -60.27 -40.34
C PHE A 304 -33.74 -60.63 -41.83
N GLN A 305 -34.71 -60.03 -42.51
CA GLN A 305 -34.71 -59.97 -43.99
C GLN A 305 -33.78 -58.84 -44.48
N ALA A 306 -33.26 -58.94 -45.70
CA ALA A 306 -32.36 -57.93 -46.25
C ALA A 306 -32.97 -56.51 -46.27
N LYS A 307 -34.29 -56.40 -46.52
CA LYS A 307 -35.03 -55.12 -46.53
C LYS A 307 -35.12 -54.44 -45.17
N THR A 308 -34.84 -55.15 -44.08
CA THR A 308 -34.87 -54.64 -42.72
C THR A 308 -33.63 -53.81 -42.38
N MET A 309 -32.52 -54.00 -43.10
CA MET A 309 -31.27 -53.34 -42.73
C MET A 309 -31.31 -51.81 -42.77
N PRO A 310 -31.86 -51.17 -43.82
CA PRO A 310 -32.00 -49.71 -43.85
C PRO A 310 -32.89 -49.17 -42.72
N VAL A 311 -33.92 -49.93 -42.34
CA VAL A 311 -34.83 -49.57 -41.23
C VAL A 311 -34.08 -49.57 -39.90
N LEU A 312 -33.28 -50.61 -39.64
CA LEU A 312 -32.48 -50.69 -38.42
C LEU A 312 -31.41 -49.60 -38.36
N GLN A 313 -30.82 -49.21 -39.50
CA GLN A 313 -29.90 -48.07 -39.60
C GLN A 313 -30.60 -46.74 -39.27
N ALA A 314 -31.82 -46.53 -39.77
CA ALA A 314 -32.61 -45.34 -39.44
C ALA A 314 -32.93 -45.27 -37.94
N ILE A 315 -33.37 -46.39 -37.34
CA ILE A 315 -33.60 -46.48 -35.89
C ILE A 315 -32.32 -46.19 -35.11
N ASN A 316 -31.19 -46.78 -35.52
CA ASN A 316 -29.89 -46.53 -34.89
C ASN A 316 -29.49 -45.04 -34.94
N THR A 317 -29.77 -44.37 -36.07
CA THR A 317 -29.48 -42.94 -36.25
C THR A 317 -30.29 -42.11 -35.27
N ILE A 318 -31.60 -42.35 -35.19
CA ILE A 318 -32.49 -41.64 -34.26
C ILE A 318 -32.08 -41.90 -32.80
N LEU A 319 -31.74 -43.14 -32.43
CA LEU A 319 -31.31 -43.47 -31.07
C LEU A 319 -29.98 -42.80 -30.67
N LYS A 320 -29.13 -42.43 -31.64
CA LYS A 320 -27.89 -41.68 -31.41
C LYS A 320 -28.12 -40.20 -31.14
N GLU A 321 -29.23 -39.63 -31.61
CA GLU A 321 -29.62 -38.24 -31.30
C GLU A 321 -30.02 -38.07 -29.83
N TYR A 322 -30.39 -39.16 -29.14
CA TYR A 322 -30.84 -39.13 -27.75
C TYR A 322 -29.91 -39.94 -26.83
N PRO A 323 -28.62 -39.60 -26.71
CA PRO A 323 -27.64 -40.45 -26.03
C PRO A 323 -27.90 -40.60 -24.52
N ALA A 324 -28.64 -39.67 -23.91
CA ALA A 324 -29.07 -39.74 -22.51
C ALA A 324 -30.32 -40.61 -22.27
N ALA A 325 -31.05 -40.98 -23.33
CA ALA A 325 -32.28 -41.75 -23.21
C ALA A 325 -32.05 -43.25 -23.21
N ASN A 326 -32.85 -43.95 -22.39
CA ASN A 326 -32.93 -45.40 -22.35
C ASN A 326 -34.17 -45.87 -23.12
N PHE A 327 -34.06 -46.99 -23.82
CA PHE A 327 -35.13 -47.54 -24.64
C PHE A 327 -35.39 -49.02 -24.32
N SER A 328 -36.67 -49.41 -24.34
CA SER A 328 -37.15 -50.78 -24.28
C SER A 328 -37.55 -51.25 -25.68
N ILE A 329 -36.94 -52.34 -26.13
CA ILE A 329 -37.25 -53.01 -27.39
C ILE A 329 -38.24 -54.14 -27.10
N GLU A 330 -39.45 -54.03 -27.65
CA GLU A 330 -40.55 -54.93 -27.35
C GLU A 330 -40.94 -55.76 -28.57
N GLY A 331 -40.94 -57.09 -28.43
CA GLY A 331 -41.32 -58.03 -29.48
C GLY A 331 -42.74 -58.52 -29.30
N HIS A 332 -43.50 -58.59 -30.40
CA HIS A 332 -44.88 -59.08 -30.41
C HIS A 332 -45.10 -60.09 -31.55
N THR A 333 -46.01 -61.04 -31.34
CA THR A 333 -46.44 -62.03 -32.34
C THR A 333 -47.94 -61.91 -32.61
N ASP A 334 -48.40 -62.61 -33.64
CA ASP A 334 -49.82 -62.96 -33.77
C ASP A 334 -50.16 -64.16 -32.87
N SER A 335 -51.41 -64.62 -32.95
CA SER A 335 -51.87 -65.78 -32.19
C SER A 335 -51.69 -67.13 -32.90
N ASP A 336 -50.81 -67.21 -33.90
CA ASP A 336 -50.53 -68.49 -34.58
C ASP A 336 -49.39 -69.22 -33.86
N GLY A 337 -49.64 -70.45 -33.42
CA GLY A 337 -48.70 -71.25 -32.63
C GLY A 337 -49.12 -71.37 -31.16
N SER A 338 -48.25 -71.92 -30.32
CA SER A 338 -48.50 -71.98 -28.87
C SER A 338 -48.01 -70.71 -28.19
N ASN A 339 -48.61 -70.38 -27.04
CA ASN A 339 -48.22 -69.22 -26.25
C ASN A 339 -46.74 -69.26 -25.86
N GLU A 340 -46.22 -70.43 -25.50
CA GLU A 340 -44.80 -70.62 -25.14
C GLU A 340 -43.88 -70.38 -26.33
N PHE A 341 -44.29 -70.84 -27.53
CA PHE A 341 -43.54 -70.61 -28.75
C PHE A 341 -43.53 -69.11 -29.10
N ASN A 342 -44.69 -68.47 -29.06
CA ASN A 342 -44.86 -67.05 -29.34
C ASN A 342 -44.09 -66.16 -28.36
N GLN A 343 -44.11 -66.51 -27.07
CA GLN A 343 -43.33 -65.83 -26.05
C GLN A 343 -41.83 -65.90 -26.37
N LYS A 344 -41.29 -67.10 -26.57
CA LYS A 344 -39.87 -67.29 -26.89
C LYS A 344 -39.47 -66.58 -28.18
N LEU A 345 -40.27 -66.70 -29.24
CA LEU A 345 -40.00 -66.05 -30.52
C LEU A 345 -39.96 -64.52 -30.40
N SER A 346 -40.88 -63.95 -29.62
CA SER A 346 -40.94 -62.50 -29.40
C SER A 346 -39.71 -61.99 -28.62
N GLU A 347 -39.23 -62.74 -27.62
CA GLU A 347 -38.02 -62.42 -26.86
C GLU A 347 -36.78 -62.49 -27.74
N GLU A 348 -36.63 -63.55 -28.52
CA GLU A 348 -35.50 -63.72 -29.45
C GLU A 348 -35.45 -62.59 -30.49
N ARG A 349 -36.61 -62.15 -31.00
CA ARG A 349 -36.70 -61.04 -31.96
C ARG A 349 -36.35 -59.69 -31.33
N ALA A 350 -36.88 -59.40 -30.14
CA ALA A 350 -36.54 -58.19 -29.41
C ALA A 350 -35.03 -58.15 -29.09
N ASN A 351 -34.47 -59.28 -28.68
CA ASN A 351 -33.05 -59.39 -28.38
C ASN A 351 -32.17 -59.28 -29.64
N ALA A 352 -32.62 -59.81 -30.79
CA ALA A 352 -31.91 -59.63 -32.07
C ALA A 352 -31.83 -58.16 -32.49
N VAL A 353 -32.91 -57.40 -32.32
CA VAL A 353 -32.93 -55.94 -32.60
C VAL A 353 -32.02 -55.21 -31.63
N LYS A 354 -32.12 -55.51 -30.33
CA LYS A 354 -31.21 -54.96 -29.30
C LYS A 354 -29.75 -55.23 -29.66
N GLN A 355 -29.40 -56.47 -30.00
CA GLN A 355 -28.03 -56.86 -30.33
C GLN A 355 -27.52 -56.09 -31.55
N TYR A 356 -28.35 -55.95 -32.60
CA TYR A 356 -27.98 -55.15 -33.76
C TYR A 356 -27.67 -53.70 -33.38
N LEU A 357 -28.51 -53.06 -32.55
CA LEU A 357 -28.28 -51.68 -32.12
C LEU A 357 -26.99 -51.54 -31.29
N ILE A 358 -26.70 -52.54 -30.44
CA ILE A 358 -25.44 -52.60 -29.68
C ILE A 358 -24.24 -52.70 -30.63
N ASP A 359 -24.29 -53.63 -31.58
CA ASP A 359 -23.23 -53.85 -32.56
C ASP A 359 -22.98 -52.61 -33.44
N ASN A 360 -23.97 -51.71 -33.54
CA ASN A 360 -23.90 -50.47 -34.32
C ASN A 360 -23.72 -49.20 -33.47
N GLY A 361 -23.31 -49.36 -32.20
CA GLY A 361 -22.77 -48.31 -31.34
C GLY A 361 -23.71 -47.76 -30.27
N ILE A 362 -24.89 -48.36 -30.05
CA ILE A 362 -25.72 -47.99 -28.89
C ILE A 362 -25.23 -48.74 -27.65
N SER A 363 -24.99 -48.04 -26.55
CA SER A 363 -24.59 -48.70 -25.31
C SER A 363 -25.62 -49.74 -24.86
N ALA A 364 -25.16 -50.93 -24.51
CA ALA A 364 -26.03 -52.01 -24.01
C ALA A 364 -26.81 -51.61 -22.74
N SER A 365 -26.25 -50.71 -21.90
CA SER A 365 -26.92 -50.19 -20.70
C SER A 365 -28.15 -49.35 -21.02
N ARG A 366 -28.25 -48.80 -22.22
CA ARG A 366 -29.38 -47.98 -22.68
C ARG A 366 -30.53 -48.79 -23.25
N LEU A 367 -30.35 -50.10 -23.42
CA LEU A 367 -31.30 -50.96 -24.13
C LEU A 367 -31.77 -52.12 -23.27
N THR A 368 -33.07 -52.20 -23.04
CA THR A 368 -33.74 -53.40 -22.53
C THR A 368 -34.48 -54.09 -23.67
N SER A 369 -34.69 -55.40 -23.56
CA SER A 369 -35.44 -56.18 -24.54
C SER A 369 -36.45 -57.05 -23.83
N LYS A 370 -37.70 -57.06 -24.30
CA LYS A 370 -38.78 -57.86 -23.71
C LYS A 370 -39.68 -58.44 -24.79
N GLY A 371 -39.99 -59.72 -24.68
CA GLY A 371 -41.02 -60.36 -25.50
C GLY A 371 -42.36 -60.35 -24.80
N PHE A 372 -43.43 -60.14 -25.57
CA PHE A 372 -44.82 -60.17 -25.08
C PHE A 372 -45.67 -61.27 -25.73
N GLY A 373 -45.09 -62.05 -26.65
CA GLY A 373 -45.81 -63.03 -27.45
C GLY A 373 -47.07 -62.42 -28.07
N GLU A 374 -48.20 -63.11 -27.91
CA GLU A 374 -49.51 -62.70 -28.41
C GLU A 374 -50.35 -61.89 -27.41
N THR A 375 -49.79 -61.56 -26.23
CA THR A 375 -50.57 -61.00 -25.10
C THR A 375 -50.95 -59.52 -25.25
N SER A 376 -50.35 -58.82 -26.22
CA SER A 376 -50.58 -57.38 -26.48
C SER A 376 -50.86 -57.10 -27.97
N PRO A 377 -51.99 -57.60 -28.51
CA PRO A 377 -52.37 -57.37 -29.90
C PRO A 377 -52.84 -55.91 -30.11
N ILE A 378 -52.50 -55.33 -31.26
CA ILE A 378 -52.97 -54.00 -31.69
C ILE A 378 -54.05 -54.09 -32.78
N ASP A 379 -54.28 -55.30 -33.31
CA ASP A 379 -55.28 -55.58 -34.33
C ASP A 379 -55.85 -56.99 -34.13
N THR A 380 -56.91 -57.33 -34.85
CA THR A 380 -57.56 -58.63 -34.78
C THR A 380 -56.66 -59.76 -35.29
N ASN A 381 -56.47 -60.80 -34.49
CA ASN A 381 -55.82 -62.04 -34.94
C ASN A 381 -56.72 -62.90 -35.86
N LYS A 382 -57.93 -62.42 -36.21
CA LYS A 382 -58.86 -63.17 -37.08
C LYS A 382 -58.53 -63.02 -38.57
N THR A 383 -57.78 -62.00 -38.96
CA THR A 383 -57.47 -61.71 -40.37
C THR A 383 -55.98 -61.76 -40.63
N ALA A 384 -55.57 -62.09 -41.86
CA ALA A 384 -54.15 -62.10 -42.24
C ALA A 384 -53.49 -60.72 -42.09
N ALA A 385 -54.24 -59.64 -42.38
CA ALA A 385 -53.79 -58.26 -42.21
C ALA A 385 -53.59 -57.91 -40.73
N GLY A 386 -54.54 -58.23 -39.86
CA GLY A 386 -54.42 -57.94 -38.43
C GLY A 386 -53.33 -58.76 -37.74
N LYS A 387 -53.14 -60.02 -38.13
CA LYS A 387 -51.98 -60.82 -37.71
C LYS A 387 -50.66 -60.17 -38.15
N ALA A 388 -50.60 -59.62 -39.37
CA ALA A 388 -49.41 -58.91 -39.83
C ALA A 388 -49.10 -57.66 -39.01
N ASN A 389 -50.13 -56.91 -38.58
CA ASN A 389 -49.97 -55.77 -37.69
C ASN A 389 -49.51 -56.20 -36.28
N ASN A 390 -49.97 -57.35 -35.78
CA ASN A 390 -49.57 -57.86 -34.47
C ASN A 390 -48.11 -58.33 -34.42
N ARG A 391 -47.59 -58.91 -35.52
CA ARG A 391 -46.18 -59.29 -35.67
C ARG A 391 -45.30 -58.05 -35.87
N ARG A 392 -44.88 -57.42 -34.78
CA ARG A 392 -44.13 -56.16 -34.82
C ARG A 392 -43.08 -56.08 -33.73
N VAL A 393 -42.21 -55.08 -33.87
CA VAL A 393 -41.33 -54.61 -32.82
C VAL A 393 -41.76 -53.18 -32.45
N GLU A 394 -41.80 -52.88 -31.15
CA GLU A 394 -42.01 -51.54 -30.63
C GLU A 394 -40.73 -51.05 -29.92
N VAL A 395 -40.51 -49.73 -29.95
CA VAL A 395 -39.46 -49.05 -29.20
C VAL A 395 -40.14 -48.09 -28.25
N LYS A 396 -39.95 -48.29 -26.94
CA LYS A 396 -40.52 -47.43 -25.89
C LYS A 396 -39.41 -46.72 -25.13
N LEU A 397 -39.68 -45.51 -24.66
CA LEU A 397 -38.81 -44.85 -23.70
C LEU A 397 -38.86 -45.61 -22.38
N ALA A 398 -37.70 -46.06 -21.90
CA ALA A 398 -37.58 -46.63 -20.57
C ALA A 398 -37.46 -45.49 -19.56
N LYS A 399 -38.35 -45.49 -18.56
CA LYS A 399 -38.36 -44.48 -17.49
C LYS A 399 -37.40 -44.85 -16.37
#